data_AF-A0A358Q2Q7-F1
#
_entry.id   AF-A0A358Q2Q7-F1
#
_cell.length_a   1.000
_cell.length_b   1.000
_cell.length_c   1.000
_cell.angle_alpha   90.00
_cell.angle_beta   90.00
_cell.angle_gamma   90.00
#
_symmetry.space_group_name_H-M   'P 1'
#
loop_
_entity.id
_entity.type
_entity.pdbx_description
1 polymer ?
#
loop_
_entity_poly.entity_id
_entity_poly.type
_entity_poly.pdbx_seq_one_letter_code
_entity_poly.pdbx_strand_id
1 'polypeptide(L)'
;MAEKNIIAYFKSPEEANKVADQMKSLGVEDIQIDRFGKYPLGSADQLSSPGTGELSSQATLTLGASEGRDTGILASADVSASGMSDGGENPISGRDIVLAAIVDQSVFDKAKQIIKDADGLV
;
A
#
# COMPACT_ATOMS: atom_id res chain seq x y z
N MET A 1 31.18 7.13 0.66
CA MET A 1 30.01 6.28 0.36
C MET A 1 28.82 7.13 0.76
N ALA A 2 28.01 7.54 -0.21
CA ALA A 2 26.88 8.43 0.03
C ALA A 2 25.62 7.65 -0.33
N GLU A 3 24.87 7.25 0.68
CA GLU A 3 23.63 6.49 0.53
C GLU A 3 22.46 7.45 0.32
N LYS A 4 21.49 7.05 -0.50
CA LYS A 4 20.25 7.78 -0.74
C LYS A 4 19.06 6.85 -0.56
N ASN A 5 17.99 7.38 -0.01
CA ASN A 5 16.71 6.70 0.07
C ASN A 5 15.86 6.99 -1.18
N ILE A 6 15.13 5.98 -1.62
CA ILE A 6 14.09 6.11 -2.63
C ILE A 6 12.81 5.52 -2.05
N ILE A 7 11.73 6.29 -2.14
CA ILE A 7 10.38 5.83 -1.85
C ILE A 7 9.60 5.95 -3.16
N ALA A 8 9.06 4.83 -3.62
CA ALA A 8 8.33 4.75 -4.88
C ALA A 8 6.95 4.15 -4.67
N TYR A 9 5.96 4.62 -5.45
CA TYR A 9 4.57 4.17 -5.37
C TYR A 9 4.14 3.49 -6.67
N PHE A 10 3.51 2.32 -6.56
CA PHE A 10 3.07 1.46 -7.67
C PHE A 10 1.60 1.07 -7.54
N LYS A 11 0.98 0.71 -8.67
CA LYS A 11 -0.42 0.27 -8.73
C LYS A 11 -0.59 -1.21 -8.42
N SER A 12 0.43 -2.01 -8.71
CA SER A 12 0.41 -3.45 -8.46
C SER A 12 1.69 -3.93 -7.77
N PRO A 13 1.60 -4.98 -6.94
CA PRO A 13 2.78 -5.59 -6.34
C PRO A 13 3.69 -6.22 -7.40
N GLU A 14 3.15 -6.65 -8.54
CA GLU A 14 3.92 -7.23 -9.64
C GLU A 14 4.87 -6.21 -10.27
N GLU A 15 4.44 -4.97 -10.46
CA GLU A 15 5.28 -3.87 -10.94
C GLU A 15 6.40 -3.56 -9.94
N ALA A 16 6.07 -3.47 -8.65
CA ALA A 16 7.07 -3.23 -7.59
C ALA A 16 8.11 -4.36 -7.50
N ASN A 17 7.69 -5.63 -7.62
CA ASN A 17 8.59 -6.78 -7.60
C ASN A 17 9.55 -6.78 -8.80
N LYS A 18 9.05 -6.50 -10.01
CA LYS A 18 9.91 -6.38 -11.21
C LYS A 18 11.01 -5.33 -11.01
N VAL A 19 10.65 -4.17 -10.46
CA VAL A 19 11.62 -3.10 -10.16
C VAL A 19 12.60 -3.55 -9.08
N ALA A 20 12.12 -4.22 -8.03
CA ALA A 20 12.99 -4.74 -6.97
C ALA A 20 14.02 -5.76 -7.50
N ASP A 21 13.62 -6.67 -8.39
CA ASP A 21 14.54 -7.64 -9.01
C ASP A 21 15.59 -6.97 -9.90
N GLN A 22 15.20 -5.91 -10.63
CA GLN A 22 16.12 -5.09 -11.39
C GLN A 22 17.09 -4.32 -10.49
N MET A 23 16.63 -3.80 -9.35
CA MET A 23 17.48 -3.11 -8.37
C MET A 23 18.44 -4.06 -7.66
N LYS A 24 18.01 -5.28 -7.31
CA LYS A 24 18.88 -6.32 -6.75
C LYS A 24 20.01 -6.68 -7.71
N SER A 25 19.72 -6.75 -9.01
CA SER A 25 20.73 -6.98 -10.06
C SER A 25 21.77 -5.84 -10.16
N LEU A 26 21.46 -4.66 -9.64
CA LEU A 26 22.38 -3.52 -9.55
C LEU A 26 23.15 -3.46 -8.23
N GLY A 27 22.95 -4.44 -7.33
CA GLY A 27 23.61 -4.52 -6.03
C GLY A 27 22.88 -3.79 -4.91
N VAL A 28 21.59 -3.49 -5.07
CA VAL A 28 20.76 -2.93 -3.99
C VAL A 28 20.22 -4.07 -3.13
N GLU A 29 20.61 -4.12 -1.86
CA GLU A 29 20.22 -5.20 -0.93
C GLU A 29 19.02 -4.81 -0.05
N ASP A 30 18.96 -3.56 0.40
CA ASP A 30 17.89 -3.04 1.26
C ASP A 30 16.70 -2.56 0.41
N ILE A 31 15.77 -3.47 0.13
CA ILE A 31 14.50 -3.18 -0.55
C ILE A 31 13.35 -3.77 0.25
N GLN A 32 12.38 -2.93 0.60
CA GLN A 32 11.13 -3.32 1.23
C GLN A 32 9.96 -2.94 0.33
N ILE A 33 9.09 -3.90 0.06
CA ILE A 33 7.81 -3.67 -0.62
C ILE A 33 6.71 -3.87 0.42
N ASP A 34 5.85 -2.88 0.56
CA ASP A 34 4.72 -2.92 1.48
C ASP A 34 3.45 -2.40 0.80
N ARG A 35 2.28 -2.77 1.34
CA ARG A 35 1.00 -2.23 0.90
C ARG A 35 0.46 -1.36 2.01
N PHE A 36 0.30 -0.07 1.74
CA PHE A 36 -0.27 0.86 2.70
C PHE A 36 -1.75 1.11 2.39
N GLY A 37 -2.55 1.25 3.43
CA GLY A 37 -3.96 1.56 3.33
C GLY A 37 -4.40 2.38 4.53
N LYS A 38 -5.54 3.06 4.40
CA LYS A 38 -6.14 3.86 5.49
C LYS A 38 -6.48 3.00 6.70
N TYR A 39 -6.78 1.71 6.49
CA TYR A 39 -7.13 0.76 7.54
C TYR A 39 -6.04 -0.34 7.62
N PRO A 40 -5.23 -0.36 8.70
CA PRO A 40 -3.99 -1.15 8.77
C PRO A 40 -4.19 -2.65 8.97
N LEU A 41 -5.40 -3.10 9.33
CA LEU A 41 -5.72 -4.52 9.55
C LEU A 41 -6.10 -5.26 8.25
N GLY A 42 -6.00 -4.59 7.09
CA GLY A 42 -6.13 -5.23 5.78
C GLY A 42 -7.56 -5.63 5.41
N SER A 43 -7.69 -6.46 4.37
CA SER A 43 -8.97 -6.97 3.86
C SER A 43 -9.71 -7.82 4.89
N ALA A 44 -11.04 -7.87 4.80
CA ALA A 44 -11.89 -8.74 5.61
C ALA A 44 -11.57 -10.25 5.51
N ASP A 45 -10.62 -10.65 4.67
CA ASP A 45 -10.04 -11.99 4.60
C ASP A 45 -9.39 -12.45 5.92
N GLN A 46 -8.91 -11.51 6.76
CA GLN A 46 -8.36 -11.83 8.08
C GLN A 46 -9.41 -11.86 9.20
N LEU A 47 -10.69 -11.60 8.89
CA LEU A 47 -11.75 -11.65 9.89
C LEU A 47 -11.99 -13.10 10.30
N SER A 48 -11.44 -13.44 11.46
CA SER A 48 -11.55 -14.76 12.05
C SER A 48 -13.00 -15.01 12.50
N SER A 49 -13.70 -15.84 11.74
CA SER A 49 -14.93 -16.54 12.11
C SER A 49 -16.22 -15.69 12.18
N PRO A 50 -17.02 -15.62 11.09
CA PRO A 50 -18.38 -15.08 11.16
C PRO A 50 -19.31 -15.83 12.15
N GLY A 51 -18.93 -17.02 12.60
CA GLY A 51 -19.68 -17.82 13.58
C GLY A 51 -19.50 -17.41 15.05
N THR A 52 -18.45 -16.67 15.41
CA THR A 52 -18.23 -16.20 16.80
C THR A 52 -18.95 -14.88 17.11
N GLY A 53 -19.47 -14.19 16.09
CA GLY A 53 -20.26 -12.97 16.26
C GLY A 53 -19.46 -11.69 16.50
N GLU A 54 -18.14 -11.72 16.33
CA GLU A 54 -17.26 -10.55 16.52
C GLU A 54 -17.26 -9.60 15.30
N LEU A 55 -18.46 -9.32 14.76
CA LEU A 55 -18.65 -8.35 13.68
C LEU A 55 -19.05 -7.00 14.27
N SER A 56 -18.04 -6.21 14.66
CA SER A 56 -18.24 -4.94 15.37
C SER A 56 -18.84 -3.84 14.49
N SER A 57 -18.66 -3.87 13.16
CA SER A 57 -19.22 -2.88 12.22
C SER A 57 -19.25 -3.33 10.75
N GLN A 58 -19.93 -2.57 9.88
CA GLN A 58 -19.90 -2.78 8.43
C GLN A 58 -18.47 -2.62 7.87
N ALA A 59 -17.74 -1.60 8.31
CA ALA A 59 -16.35 -1.38 7.89
C ALA A 59 -15.42 -2.55 8.24
N THR A 60 -15.75 -3.33 9.26
CA THR A 60 -15.03 -4.57 9.60
C THR A 60 -15.18 -5.63 8.50
N LEU A 61 -16.37 -5.74 7.89
CA LEU A 61 -16.64 -6.68 6.81
C LEU A 61 -16.17 -6.20 5.43
N THR A 62 -16.15 -4.90 5.19
CA THR A 62 -15.81 -4.35 3.86
C THR A 62 -14.35 -3.91 3.77
N LEU A 63 -13.79 -3.38 4.86
CA LEU A 63 -12.45 -2.77 4.90
C LEU A 63 -11.50 -3.46 5.90
N GLY A 64 -11.96 -4.51 6.59
CA GLY A 64 -11.21 -5.15 7.69
C GLY A 64 -10.87 -4.19 8.83
N ALA A 65 -11.59 -3.06 8.95
CA ALA A 65 -11.43 -2.12 10.04
C ALA A 65 -11.97 -2.73 11.33
N SER A 66 -11.10 -3.40 12.09
CA SER A 66 -11.42 -4.00 13.39
C SER A 66 -10.93 -3.10 14.53
N GLU A 67 -11.53 -1.93 14.62
CA GLU A 67 -11.49 -1.11 15.83
C GLU A 67 -12.86 -1.29 16.55
N GLY A 68 -12.96 -0.96 17.84
CA GLY A 68 -14.18 -1.16 18.65
C GLY A 68 -15.47 -0.60 18.03
N ARG A 69 -16.64 -0.95 18.59
CA ARG A 69 -17.95 -0.62 18.00
C ARG A 69 -18.12 0.86 17.64
N ASP A 70 -17.68 1.77 18.51
CA ASP A 70 -17.84 3.22 18.29
C ASP A 70 -16.99 3.74 17.13
N THR A 71 -15.74 3.30 17.04
CA THR A 71 -14.84 3.58 15.90
C THR A 71 -15.32 2.91 14.60
N GLY A 72 -15.97 1.76 14.72
CA GLY A 72 -16.56 1.04 13.58
C GLY A 72 -17.71 1.80 12.91
N ILE A 73 -18.49 2.60 13.67
CA ILE A 73 -19.52 3.47 13.09
C ILE A 73 -18.88 4.56 12.23
N LEU A 74 -17.82 5.21 12.73
CA LEU A 74 -17.10 6.24 11.98
C LEU A 74 -16.42 5.67 10.73
N ALA A 75 -15.78 4.50 10.85
CA ALA A 75 -15.19 3.81 9.72
C ALA A 75 -16.24 3.36 8.68
N SER A 76 -17.47 3.08 9.10
CA SER A 76 -18.56 2.67 8.19
C SER A 76 -19.14 3.84 7.39
N ALA A 77 -18.96 5.08 7.86
CA ALA A 77 -19.30 6.29 7.10
C ALA A 77 -18.29 6.57 5.97
N ASP A 78 -17.18 5.83 5.91
CA ASP A 78 -16.22 5.93 4.81
C ASP A 78 -16.87 5.50 3.49
N VAL A 79 -16.58 6.24 2.41
CA VAL A 79 -17.07 5.95 1.06
C VAL A 79 -16.67 4.55 0.58
N SER A 80 -15.48 4.07 0.98
CA SER A 80 -14.99 2.74 0.65
C SER A 80 -15.70 1.63 1.44
N ALA A 81 -16.28 1.93 2.62
CA ALA A 81 -17.07 0.96 3.40
C ALA A 81 -18.56 0.97 3.01
N SER A 82 -19.13 2.17 2.86
CA SER A 82 -20.56 2.39 2.62
C SER A 82 -20.97 2.14 1.17
N GLY A 83 -20.03 2.24 0.23
CA GLY A 83 -20.31 2.20 -1.21
C GLY A 83 -20.94 3.50 -1.73
N MET A 84 -20.93 4.58 -0.93
CA MET A 84 -21.35 5.90 -1.39
C MET A 84 -20.28 6.51 -2.31
N SER A 85 -20.70 7.20 -3.37
CA SER A 85 -19.78 7.93 -4.22
C SER A 85 -19.20 9.13 -3.48
N ASP A 86 -17.90 9.34 -3.63
CA ASP A 86 -17.14 10.47 -3.10
C ASP A 86 -17.10 11.67 -4.07
N GLY A 87 -17.83 11.60 -5.19
CA GLY A 87 -17.78 12.62 -6.24
C GLY A 87 -16.52 12.62 -7.10
N GLY A 88 -15.65 11.60 -6.97
CA GLY A 88 -14.38 11.51 -7.70
C GLY A 88 -13.23 12.29 -7.06
N GLU A 89 -13.35 12.69 -5.79
CA GLU A 89 -12.33 13.44 -5.05
C GLU A 89 -11.29 12.53 -4.33
N ASN A 90 -11.31 11.21 -4.52
CA ASN A 90 -10.33 10.34 -3.87
C ASN A 90 -8.89 10.61 -4.39
N PRO A 91 -7.95 11.03 -3.53
CA PRO A 91 -6.55 11.18 -3.92
C PRO A 91 -5.82 9.83 -4.02
N ILE A 92 -6.45 8.71 -3.63
CA ILE A 92 -5.86 7.37 -3.77
C ILE A 92 -5.82 7.03 -5.26
N SER A 93 -4.70 7.34 -5.91
CA SER A 93 -4.48 7.18 -7.36
C SER A 93 -4.43 5.71 -7.82
N GLY A 94 -4.98 4.78 -7.04
CA GLY A 94 -4.83 3.34 -7.20
C GLY A 94 -3.39 2.85 -6.99
N ARG A 95 -2.55 3.62 -6.29
CA ARG A 95 -1.15 3.27 -5.98
C ARG A 95 -0.96 3.00 -4.49
N ASP A 96 -1.40 1.84 -4.04
CA ASP A 96 -1.32 1.38 -2.63
C ASP A 96 -0.04 0.59 -2.31
N ILE A 97 0.83 0.35 -3.30
CA ILE A 97 2.08 -0.36 -3.11
C ILE A 97 3.22 0.62 -2.97
N VAL A 98 3.98 0.53 -1.88
CA VAL A 98 5.19 1.32 -1.64
C VAL A 98 6.42 0.43 -1.75
N LEU A 99 7.43 0.91 -2.47
CA LEU A 99 8.77 0.34 -2.50
C LEU A 99 9.72 1.34 -1.86
N ALA A 100 10.32 0.95 -0.75
CA ALA A 100 11.38 1.70 -0.07
C ALA A 100 12.71 1.00 -0.32
N ALA A 101 13.71 1.74 -0.81
CA ALA A 101 15.03 1.20 -1.07
C ALA A 101 16.14 2.17 -0.62
N ILE A 102 17.25 1.62 -0.13
CA ILE A 102 18.48 2.37 0.16
C ILE A 102 19.48 2.04 -0.95
N VAL A 103 19.92 3.06 -1.69
CA VAL A 103 20.79 2.90 -2.86
C VAL A 103 22.04 3.77 -2.73
N ASP A 104 23.16 3.33 -3.29
CA ASP A 104 24.34 4.18 -3.40
C ASP A 104 24.07 5.33 -4.39
N GLN A 105 24.64 6.51 -4.13
CA GLN A 105 24.51 7.67 -5.01
C GLN A 105 24.90 7.37 -6.47
N SER A 106 25.82 6.45 -6.71
CA SER A 106 26.29 6.06 -8.06
C SER A 106 25.20 5.38 -8.88
N VAL A 107 24.23 4.71 -8.23
CA VAL A 107 23.14 3.97 -8.90
C VAL A 107 21.78 4.69 -8.78
N PHE A 108 21.71 5.77 -8.01
CA PHE A 108 20.47 6.52 -7.73
C PHE A 108 19.73 6.98 -9.00
N ASP A 109 20.43 7.58 -9.95
CA ASP A 109 19.79 8.09 -11.18
C ASP A 109 19.26 6.94 -12.06
N LYS A 110 19.99 5.82 -12.10
CA LYS A 110 19.57 4.62 -12.82
C LYS A 110 18.35 3.96 -12.15
N ALA A 111 18.35 3.87 -10.82
CA ALA A 111 17.23 3.37 -10.03
C ALA A 111 15.97 4.21 -10.26
N LYS A 112 16.10 5.55 -10.28
CA LYS A 112 15.00 6.47 -10.62
C LYS A 112 14.43 6.23 -12.02
N GLN A 113 15.29 5.97 -13.00
CA GLN A 113 14.84 5.72 -14.37
C GLN A 113 14.05 4.41 -14.47
N ILE A 114 14.53 3.34 -13.83
CA ILE A 114 13.83 2.05 -13.78
C ILE A 114 12.43 2.19 -13.18
N ILE A 115 12.30 2.95 -12.09
CA ILE A 115 10.99 3.16 -11.47
C ILE A 115 10.04 3.91 -12.40
N LYS A 116 10.52 4.95 -13.09
CA LYS A 116 9.70 5.70 -14.06
C LYS A 116 9.28 4.85 -15.25
N ASP A 117 10.17 3.99 -15.76
CA ASP A 117 9.86 3.07 -16.86
C ASP A 117 8.79 2.05 -16.46
N ALA A 118 8.67 1.75 -15.17
CA ALA A 118 7.65 0.88 -14.59
C ALA A 118 6.36 1.61 -14.13
N ASP A 119 6.12 2.84 -14.62
CA ASP A 119 4.98 3.71 -14.22
C ASP A 119 4.90 3.99 -12.70
N GLY A 120 6.03 3.85 -12.00
CA GLY A 120 6.16 4.17 -10.58
C GLY A 120 6.33 5.67 -10.34
N LEU A 121 5.73 6.16 -9.26
CA LEU A 121 5.90 7.54 -8.80
C LEU A 121 7.05 7.61 -7.79
N VAL A 122 8.03 8.50 -7.98
CA VAL A 122 9.17 8.75 -7.06
C VAL A 122 9.16 10.20 -6.59
#